data_AF-A0AAV0GUS3-F1
#
_entry.id   AF-A0AAV0GUS3-F1
#
_cell.length_a   1.000
_cell.length_b   1.000
_cell.length_c   1.000
_cell.angle_alpha   90.00
_cell.angle_beta   90.00
_cell.angle_gamma   90.00
#
_symmetry.space_group_name_H-M   'P 1'
#
loop_
_entity.id
_entity.type
_entity.pdbx_description
1 polymer ?
#
loop_
_entity_poly.entity_id
_entity_poly.type
_entity_poly.pdbx_seq_one_letter_code
_entity_poly.pdbx_strand_id
1 'polypeptide(L)'
;MRAQTHKQKLLLGLVGSFRYDKRVVDMQFAHWESADLFEAMQTKELGYDDLIYILSTRNACQLKDSFKMYEQQFKLPIYEDLKSYGGDDLTSLLKVAVQCIVCPEKHFAEVVFPPLLPLCRVARFVLKNAVPNC
;
A
#
# COMPACT_ATOMS: atom_id res chain seq x y z
N MET A 1 29.66 4.76 7.50
CA MET A 1 28.39 4.66 6.76
C MET A 1 27.27 4.51 7.79
N ARG A 2 26.25 5.35 7.78
CA ARG A 2 25.11 5.19 8.71
C ARG A 2 24.27 4.00 8.22
N ALA A 3 24.01 3.03 9.09
CA ALA A 3 23.04 1.97 8.79
C ALA A 3 21.67 2.63 8.59
N GLN A 4 21.05 2.39 7.43
CA GLN A 4 19.77 3.00 7.08
C GLN A 4 18.65 2.11 7.60
N THR A 5 17.76 2.70 8.40
CA THR A 5 16.58 1.98 8.92
C THR A 5 15.62 1.64 7.77
N HIS A 6 14.86 0.54 7.87
CA HIS A 6 13.85 0.18 6.86
C HIS A 6 12.87 1.34 6.60
N LYS A 7 12.51 2.09 7.64
CA LYS A 7 11.65 3.29 7.52
C LYS A 7 12.27 4.36 6.61
N GLN A 8 13.56 4.63 6.75
CA GLN A 8 14.29 5.56 5.87
C GLN A 8 14.40 5.03 4.44
N LYS A 9 14.65 3.72 4.27
CA LYS A 9 14.70 3.08 2.94
C LYS A 9 13.36 3.22 2.22
N LEU A 10 12.26 2.94 2.91
CA LEU A 10 10.90 3.08 2.38
C LEU A 10 10.61 4.53 1.95
N LEU A 11 10.83 5.50 2.85
CA LEU A 11 10.57 6.90 2.52
C LEU A 11 11.44 7.41 1.37
N LEU A 12 12.72 7.03 1.35
CA LEU A 12 13.63 7.40 0.27
C LEU A 12 13.20 6.77 -1.06
N GLY A 13 12.77 5.50 -1.05
CA GLY A 13 12.27 4.80 -2.22
C GLY A 13 10.97 5.41 -2.74
N LEU A 14 10.03 5.76 -1.86
CA LEU A 14 8.77 6.40 -2.25
C LEU A 14 8.99 7.80 -2.83
N VAL A 15 9.73 8.66 -2.12
CA VAL A 15 9.95 10.07 -2.51
C VAL A 15 10.91 10.19 -3.70
N GLY A 16 11.88 9.27 -3.81
CA GLY A 16 12.85 9.25 -4.91
C GLY A 16 12.34 8.56 -6.18
N SER A 17 11.19 7.90 -6.16
CA SER A 17 10.68 7.16 -7.30
C SER A 17 10.15 8.09 -8.41
N PHE A 18 10.76 8.04 -9.59
CA PHE A 18 10.20 8.63 -10.80
C PHE A 18 9.42 7.57 -11.58
N ARG A 19 8.15 7.37 -11.22
CA ARG A 19 7.34 6.27 -11.77
C ARG A 19 6.79 6.60 -13.15
N TYR A 20 6.88 5.61 -14.03
CA TYR A 20 6.32 5.70 -15.38
C TYR A 20 4.80 5.52 -15.34
N ASP A 21 4.05 6.56 -15.69
CA ASP A 21 2.59 6.64 -15.56
C ASP A 21 1.79 5.97 -16.70
N LYS A 22 2.45 5.26 -17.62
CA LYS A 22 1.69 4.54 -18.66
C LYS A 22 1.10 3.26 -18.08
N ARG A 23 -0.14 2.95 -18.49
CA ARG A 23 -0.85 1.69 -18.21
C ARG A 23 -0.27 0.53 -19.01
N VAL A 24 1.00 0.21 -18.77
CA VAL A 24 1.61 -1.03 -19.24
C VAL A 24 1.76 -1.92 -18.02
N VAL A 25 1.06 -3.07 -18.05
CA VAL A 25 1.05 -4.06 -16.97
C VAL A 25 1.45 -5.40 -17.56
N ASP A 26 2.38 -6.07 -16.90
CA ASP A 26 2.75 -7.44 -17.19
C ASP A 26 2.10 -8.35 -16.15
N MET A 27 1.14 -9.16 -16.60
CA MET A 27 0.36 -10.05 -15.74
C MET A 27 1.20 -11.21 -15.19
N GLN A 28 2.21 -11.67 -15.93
CA GLN A 28 3.12 -12.70 -15.44
C GLN A 28 3.99 -12.13 -14.32
N PHE A 29 4.45 -10.89 -14.49
CA PHE A 29 5.17 -10.18 -13.46
C PHE A 29 4.29 -9.92 -12.22
N ALA A 30 3.03 -9.54 -12.42
CA ALA A 30 2.07 -9.34 -11.33
C ALA A 30 1.84 -10.62 -10.51
N HIS A 31 1.79 -11.78 -11.18
CA HIS A 31 1.68 -13.08 -10.52
C HIS A 31 2.92 -13.39 -9.67
N TRP A 32 4.13 -13.15 -10.19
CA TRP A 32 5.36 -13.39 -9.43
C TRP A 32 5.48 -12.45 -8.24
N GLU A 33 5.24 -11.15 -8.46
CA GLU A 33 5.24 -10.16 -7.38
C GLU A 33 4.21 -10.47 -6.29
N SER A 34 3.04 -11.01 -6.64
CA SER A 34 2.07 -11.41 -5.63
C SER A 34 2.59 -12.54 -4.73
N ALA A 35 3.34 -13.49 -5.28
CA ALA A 35 3.97 -14.55 -4.51
C ALA A 35 5.12 -14.01 -3.64
N ASP A 36 5.98 -13.16 -4.21
CA ASP A 36 7.09 -12.52 -3.50
C ASP A 36 6.56 -11.66 -2.33
N LEU A 37 5.48 -10.91 -2.53
CA LEU A 37 4.82 -10.13 -1.48
C LEU A 37 4.31 -11.03 -0.35
N PHE A 38 3.72 -12.19 -0.67
CA PHE A 38 3.22 -13.12 0.34
C PHE A 38 4.34 -13.77 1.14
N GLU A 39 5.43 -14.15 0.49
CA GLU A 39 6.63 -14.66 1.16
C GLU A 39 7.30 -13.59 2.03
N ALA A 40 7.42 -12.36 1.52
CA ALA A 40 7.95 -11.22 2.25
C ALA A 40 7.13 -10.89 3.49
N MET A 41 5.80 -11.00 3.41
CA MET A 41 4.95 -10.89 4.60
C MET A 41 5.30 -12.00 5.60
N GLN A 42 5.27 -13.27 5.20
CA GLN A 42 5.54 -14.40 6.10
C GLN A 42 6.92 -14.34 6.80
N THR A 43 7.94 -13.86 6.12
CA THR A 43 9.33 -13.78 6.61
C THR A 43 9.62 -12.53 7.46
N LYS A 44 8.67 -11.60 7.57
CA LYS A 44 8.69 -10.41 8.45
C LYS A 44 9.93 -9.53 8.27
N GLU A 45 10.77 -9.40 9.30
CA GLU A 45 11.93 -8.50 9.33
C GLU A 45 12.91 -8.73 8.18
N LEU A 46 13.01 -9.98 7.70
CA LEU A 46 13.84 -10.34 6.56
C LEU A 46 13.20 -9.95 5.22
N GLY A 47 11.87 -9.96 5.12
CA GLY A 47 11.12 -9.65 3.91
C GLY A 47 10.84 -8.15 3.70
N TYR A 48 11.12 -7.29 4.68
CA TYR A 48 10.86 -5.85 4.55
C TYR A 48 11.63 -5.20 3.40
N ASP A 49 12.86 -5.64 3.13
CA ASP A 49 13.65 -5.06 2.04
C ASP A 49 13.04 -5.37 0.67
N ASP A 50 12.50 -6.58 0.46
CA ASP A 50 11.82 -6.97 -0.79
C ASP A 50 10.49 -6.23 -0.95
N LEU A 51 9.71 -6.13 0.13
CA LEU A 51 8.49 -5.32 0.18
C LEU A 51 8.76 -3.86 -0.19
N ILE A 52 9.78 -3.26 0.42
CA ILE A 52 10.19 -1.88 0.15
C ILE A 52 10.64 -1.73 -1.31
N TYR A 53 11.38 -2.69 -1.85
CA TYR A 53 11.85 -2.67 -3.23
C TYR A 53 10.68 -2.69 -4.22
N ILE A 54 9.73 -3.61 -4.05
CA ILE A 54 8.54 -3.72 -4.91
C ILE A 54 7.72 -2.42 -4.83
N LEU A 55 7.42 -1.95 -3.61
CA LEU A 55 6.63 -0.73 -3.41
C LEU A 55 7.29 0.53 -3.96
N SER A 56 8.63 0.62 -3.94
CA SER A 56 9.36 1.82 -4.33
C SER A 56 9.68 1.89 -5.83
N THR A 57 9.86 0.75 -6.49
CA THR A 57 10.35 0.72 -7.88
C THR A 57 9.24 0.56 -8.92
N ARG A 58 8.14 -0.11 -8.56
CA ARG A 58 7.11 -0.48 -9.53
C ARG A 58 6.15 0.65 -9.85
N ASN A 59 5.64 0.61 -11.08
CA ASN A 59 4.56 1.46 -11.54
C ASN A 59 3.31 1.25 -10.66
N ALA A 60 2.57 2.33 -10.38
CA ALA A 60 1.31 2.26 -9.64
C ALA A 60 0.28 1.36 -10.33
N CYS A 61 0.19 1.35 -11.67
CA CYS A 61 -0.74 0.46 -12.38
C CYS A 61 -0.35 -1.01 -12.19
N GLN A 62 0.94 -1.33 -12.30
CA GLN A 62 1.47 -2.68 -12.05
C GLN A 62 1.17 -3.12 -10.62
N LEU A 63 1.49 -2.29 -9.62
CA LEU A 63 1.26 -2.61 -8.21
C LEU A 63 -0.21 -2.90 -7.90
N LYS A 64 -1.14 -2.15 -8.50
CA LYS A 64 -2.58 -2.41 -8.34
C LYS A 64 -2.96 -3.80 -8.84
N ASP A 65 -2.44 -4.21 -9.99
CA ASP A 65 -2.71 -5.55 -10.53
C ASP A 65 -2.00 -6.65 -9.74
N SER A 66 -0.78 -6.42 -9.25
CA SER A 66 -0.07 -7.34 -8.35
C SER A 66 -0.82 -7.55 -7.04
N PHE A 67 -1.39 -6.50 -6.44
CA PHE A 67 -2.23 -6.62 -5.25
C PHE A 67 -3.56 -7.34 -5.52
N LYS A 68 -4.15 -7.13 -6.71
CA LYS A 68 -5.33 -7.88 -7.14
C LYS A 68 -5.03 -9.36 -7.34
N MET A 69 -3.88 -9.69 -7.93
CA MET A 69 -3.43 -11.09 -8.05
C MET A 69 -3.18 -11.71 -6.68
N TYR A 70 -2.56 -10.96 -5.76
CA TYR A 70 -2.37 -11.39 -4.37
C TYR A 70 -3.69 -11.78 -3.71
N GLU A 71 -4.71 -10.91 -3.77
CA GLU A 71 -6.02 -11.22 -3.20
C GLU A 71 -6.67 -12.45 -3.87
N GLN A 72 -6.51 -12.60 -5.18
CA GLN A 72 -7.05 -13.75 -5.91
C GLN A 72 -6.38 -15.07 -5.52
N GLN A 73 -5.06 -15.07 -5.31
CA GLN A 73 -4.27 -16.24 -4.97
C GLN A 73 -4.46 -16.65 -3.51
N PHE A 74 -4.35 -15.69 -2.58
CA PHE A 74 -4.32 -15.96 -1.14
C PHE A 74 -5.67 -15.75 -0.44
N LYS A 75 -6.70 -15.28 -1.17
CA LYS A 75 -8.05 -14.99 -0.66
C LYS A 75 -8.05 -14.03 0.53
N LEU A 76 -7.01 -13.21 0.61
CA LEU A 76 -6.78 -12.22 1.66
C LEU A 76 -6.29 -10.94 0.98
N PRO A 77 -6.95 -9.79 1.16
CA PRO A 77 -6.43 -8.55 0.61
C PRO A 77 -5.17 -8.12 1.37
N ILE A 78 -4.16 -7.65 0.65
CA ILE A 78 -2.85 -7.26 1.22
C ILE A 78 -2.97 -6.25 2.38
N TYR A 79 -3.99 -5.38 2.33
CA TYR A 79 -4.24 -4.41 3.38
C TYR A 79 -4.72 -5.06 4.69
N GLU A 80 -5.52 -6.13 4.60
CA GLU A 80 -5.93 -6.90 5.79
C GLU A 80 -4.79 -7.74 6.33
N ASP A 81 -3.98 -8.33 5.44
CA ASP A 81 -2.77 -9.05 5.85
C ASP A 81 -1.86 -8.11 6.65
N LEU A 82 -1.55 -6.93 6.10
CA LEU A 82 -0.81 -5.88 6.81
C LEU A 82 -1.49 -5.46 8.11
N LYS A 83 -2.83 -5.39 8.19
CA LYS A 83 -3.55 -5.07 9.46
C LYS A 83 -3.30 -6.09 10.55
N SER A 84 -3.16 -7.36 10.19
CA SER A 84 -2.80 -8.41 11.14
C SER A 84 -1.36 -8.29 11.64
N TYR A 85 -0.48 -7.66 10.85
CA TYR A 85 0.84 -7.23 11.30
C TYR A 85 0.73 -6.15 12.36
N GLY A 86 1.64 -6.24 13.35
CA GLY A 86 1.62 -5.48 14.59
C GLY A 86 1.58 -3.95 14.44
N GLY A 87 1.58 -3.28 15.59
CA GLY A 87 1.49 -1.83 15.67
C GLY A 87 2.82 -1.09 15.52
N ASP A 88 3.83 -1.71 14.92
CA ASP A 88 5.11 -1.05 14.72
C ASP A 88 5.02 0.10 13.70
N ASP A 89 5.94 1.04 13.86
CA ASP A 89 6.03 2.27 13.08
C ASP A 89 6.22 2.02 11.57
N LEU A 90 6.90 0.93 11.20
CA LEU A 90 7.16 0.57 9.81
C LEU A 90 5.93 -0.06 9.17
N THR A 91 5.28 -1.01 9.84
CA THR A 91 4.03 -1.61 9.39
C THR A 91 2.95 -0.55 9.19
N SER A 92 2.86 0.43 10.10
CA SER A 92 1.93 1.56 9.97
C SER A 92 2.20 2.39 8.72
N LEU A 93 3.49 2.62 8.39
CA LEU A 93 3.89 3.35 7.19
C LEU A 93 3.64 2.53 5.91
N LEU A 94 3.86 1.22 5.92
CA LEU A 94 3.56 0.32 4.80
C LEU A 94 2.06 0.28 4.50
N LYS A 95 1.20 0.20 5.54
CA LYS A 95 -0.26 0.29 5.40
C LYS A 95 -0.67 1.55 4.66
N VAL A 96 -0.13 2.69 5.08
CA VAL A 96 -0.41 3.99 4.45
C VAL A 96 0.10 4.02 3.00
N ALA A 97 1.32 3.54 2.74
CA ALA A 97 1.88 3.50 1.40
C ALA A 97 1.03 2.66 0.44
N VAL A 98 0.65 1.44 0.83
CA VAL A 98 -0.21 0.55 0.04
C VAL A 98 -1.57 1.19 -0.21
N GLN A 99 -2.20 1.77 0.82
CA GLN A 99 -3.50 2.44 0.69
C GLN A 99 -3.42 3.64 -0.26
N CYS A 100 -2.37 4.45 -0.19
CA CYS A 100 -2.15 5.57 -1.12
C CYS A 100 -1.90 5.13 -2.56
N ILE A 101 -1.27 3.98 -2.78
CA ILE A 101 -1.03 3.43 -4.13
C ILE A 101 -2.34 2.91 -4.72
N VAL A 102 -3.13 2.17 -3.94
CA VAL A 102 -4.39 1.56 -4.41
C VAL A 102 -5.46 2.63 -4.57
N CYS A 103 -5.76 3.34 -3.48
CA CYS A 103 -6.86 4.29 -3.37
C CYS A 103 -6.51 5.47 -2.45
N PRO A 104 -5.81 6.49 -3.00
CA PRO A 104 -5.43 7.66 -2.24
C PRO A 104 -6.64 8.41 -1.66
N GLU A 105 -7.80 8.38 -2.33
CA GLU A 105 -9.05 9.00 -1.87
C GLU A 105 -9.49 8.46 -0.52
N LYS A 106 -9.32 7.15 -0.29
CA LYS A 106 -9.63 6.49 0.98
C LYS A 106 -8.69 6.96 2.10
N HIS A 107 -7.39 7.07 1.80
CA HIS A 107 -6.42 7.58 2.76
C HIS A 107 -6.69 9.05 3.12
N PHE A 108 -6.88 9.91 2.11
CA PHE A 108 -7.26 11.30 2.35
C PHE A 108 -8.56 11.40 3.13
N ALA A 109 -9.50 10.48 2.88
CA ALA A 109 -10.74 10.48 3.62
C ALA A 109 -10.56 10.18 5.11
N GLU A 110 -9.70 9.22 5.44
CA GLU A 110 -9.38 8.87 6.82
C GLU A 110 -8.57 9.96 7.54
N VAL A 111 -7.73 10.73 6.84
CA VAL A 111 -6.91 11.77 7.46
C VAL A 111 -7.64 13.10 7.59
N VAL A 112 -8.30 13.54 6.51
CA VAL A 112 -8.88 14.89 6.42
C VAL A 112 -10.26 14.96 7.05
N PHE A 113 -11.07 13.90 6.96
CA PHE A 113 -12.46 14.01 7.38
C PHE A 113 -12.74 13.82 8.86
N PRO A 114 -12.08 12.95 9.66
CA PRO A 114 -12.36 12.87 11.09
C PRO A 114 -12.26 14.21 11.84
N PRO A 115 -11.28 15.10 11.56
CA PRO A 115 -11.27 16.46 12.11
C PRO A 115 -12.48 17.32 11.66
N LEU A 116 -13.03 17.08 10.47
CA LEU A 116 -14.14 17.83 9.88
C LEU A 116 -15.52 17.23 10.20
N LEU A 117 -15.59 15.96 10.61
CA LEU A 117 -16.83 15.25 10.96
C LEU A 117 -17.67 15.92 12.06
N PRO A 118 -17.12 16.54 13.12
CA PRO A 118 -17.94 17.29 14.08
C PRO A 118 -18.58 18.54 13.48
N LEU A 119 -18.14 19.01 12.30
CA LEU A 119 -18.63 20.23 11.67
C LEU A 119 -19.82 20.00 10.73
N CYS A 120 -20.05 18.79 10.21
CA CYS A 120 -21.19 18.56 9.30
C CYS A 120 -21.62 17.08 9.17
N ARG A 121 -22.89 16.77 9.54
CA ARG A 121 -23.49 15.42 9.33
C ARG A 121 -23.57 15.03 7.85
N VAL A 122 -23.71 16.02 6.96
CA VAL A 122 -23.74 15.82 5.51
C VAL A 122 -22.40 15.31 5.00
N ALA A 123 -21.28 15.81 5.53
CA ALA A 123 -19.95 15.34 5.15
C ALA A 123 -19.80 13.83 5.44
N ARG A 124 -20.25 13.35 6.61
CA ARG A 124 -20.21 11.91 6.92
C ARG A 124 -20.98 11.05 5.91
N PHE A 125 -22.15 11.51 5.47
CA PHE A 125 -22.98 10.79 4.51
C PHE A 125 -22.36 10.79 3.11
N VAL A 126 -21.89 11.94 2.63
CA VAL A 126 -21.21 12.05 1.33
C VAL A 126 -19.99 11.13 1.31
N LEU A 127 -19.21 11.07 2.39
CA LEU A 127 -18.00 10.24 2.43
C LEU A 127 -18.26 8.74 2.39
N LYS A 128 -19.29 8.27 3.10
CA LYS A 128 -19.68 6.86 3.05
C LYS A 128 -20.18 6.43 1.66
N ASN A 129 -20.59 7.36 0.82
CA ASN A 129 -21.17 7.06 -0.50
C ASN A 129 -20.28 7.49 -1.68
N ALA A 130 -19.34 8.43 -1.48
CA ALA A 130 -18.50 9.00 -2.52
C ALA A 130 -17.09 8.40 -2.57
N VAL A 131 -16.60 7.82 -1.47
CA VAL A 131 -15.34 7.07 -1.48
C VAL A 131 -15.62 5.71 -2.12
N PRO A 132 -15.07 5.39 -3.31
CA PRO A 132 -15.30 4.11 -3.94
C PRO A 132 -14.81 2.98 -3.02
N ASN A 133 -15.55 1.87 -3.01
CA ASN A 133 -15.06 0.63 -2.43
C ASN A 133 -13.94 0.11 -3.33
N CYS A 134 -12.73 0.48 -2.94
CA CYS A 134 -11.55 -0.32 -3.15
C CYS A 134 -11.51 -1.36 -2.04
#